data_AF-A0A530GMN3-F1
#
_entry.id   AF-A0A530GMN3-F1
#
_cell.length_a   1.000
_cell.length_b   1.000
_cell.length_c   1.000
_cell.angle_alpha   90.00
_cell.angle_beta   90.00
_cell.angle_gamma   90.00
#
_symmetry.space_group_name_H-M   'P 1'
#
loop_
_entity.id
_entity.type
_entity.pdbx_description
1 polymer ?
#
loop_
_entity_poly.entity_id
_entity_poly.type
_entity_poly.pdbx_seq_one_letter_code
_entity_poly.pdbx_strand_id
1 'polypeptide(L)'
;MSDKKASNQMWGGRFASGPAAIMEAINASIGFDRKLYAQDISGSIAHSEMLAETGIISAADQEKIAHGLNTILKEIEAGTFEFSTRLEDIHMNVEARLADLIGPAAGRLHTARSRNDQVAVDLRLWV
;
A
#
# COMPACT_ATOMS: atom_id res chain seq x y z
N MET A 1 18.65 -24.06 14.99
CA MET A 1 17.93 -23.57 13.80
C MET A 1 17.60 -22.11 14.08
N SER A 2 18.12 -21.19 13.26
CA SER A 2 17.99 -19.75 13.53
C SER A 2 16.62 -19.28 13.04
N ASP A 3 15.72 -18.98 13.98
CA ASP A 3 14.46 -18.29 13.71
C ASP A 3 14.76 -16.86 13.26
N LYS A 4 14.98 -16.68 11.95
CA LYS A 4 14.94 -15.35 11.34
C LYS A 4 13.49 -14.85 11.40
N LYS A 5 13.11 -14.23 12.52
CA LYS A 5 11.93 -13.37 12.59
C LYS A 5 12.11 -12.28 11.54
N ALA A 6 11.31 -12.34 10.47
CA ALA A 6 11.30 -11.33 9.43
C ALA A 6 11.08 -9.96 10.09
N SER A 7 12.04 -9.06 9.93
CA SER A 7 11.88 -7.68 10.37
C SER A 7 10.74 -7.06 9.60
N ASN A 8 9.83 -6.38 10.31
CA ASN A 8 8.78 -5.61 9.68
C ASN A 8 9.45 -4.54 8.80
N GLN A 9 9.20 -4.58 7.49
CA GLN A 9 10.00 -3.87 6.48
C GLN A 9 9.91 -2.34 6.61
N MET A 10 8.87 -1.82 7.27
CA MET A 10 8.63 -0.39 7.39
C MET A 10 9.56 0.30 8.42
N TRP A 11 9.88 -0.37 9.53
CA TRP A 11 10.77 0.16 10.58
C TRP A 11 12.06 -0.67 10.75
N GLY A 12 12.20 -1.75 9.99
CA GLY A 12 13.22 -2.78 10.16
C GLY A 12 14.67 -2.31 10.01
N GLY A 13 14.92 -1.11 9.46
CA GLY A 13 16.26 -0.53 9.40
C GLY A 13 16.80 -0.04 10.76
N ARG A 14 15.93 0.17 11.76
CA ARG A 14 16.30 0.74 13.08
C ARG A 14 16.24 -0.24 14.24
N PHE A 15 15.63 -1.42 14.04
CA PHE A 15 15.43 -2.41 15.10
C PHE A 15 16.17 -3.70 14.81
N ALA A 16 16.79 -4.28 15.85
CA ALA A 16 17.56 -5.52 15.73
C ALA A 16 16.69 -6.77 15.48
N SER A 17 15.40 -6.69 15.75
CA SER A 17 14.42 -7.77 15.57
C SER A 17 13.05 -7.22 15.19
N GLY A 18 12.19 -8.09 14.66
CA GLY A 18 10.78 -7.76 14.40
C GLY A 18 10.00 -7.44 15.68
N PRO A 19 8.87 -6.73 15.56
CA PRO A 19 8.02 -6.38 16.70
C PRO A 19 7.53 -7.63 17.46
N ALA A 20 7.16 -7.44 18.73
CA ALA A 20 6.48 -8.49 19.48
C ALA A 20 5.08 -8.74 18.88
N ALA A 21 4.59 -9.99 18.95
CA ALA A 21 3.30 -10.36 18.38
C ALA A 21 2.12 -9.50 18.90
N ILE A 22 2.18 -9.09 20.17
CA ILE A 22 1.18 -8.19 20.75
C ILE A 22 1.20 -6.79 20.12
N MET A 23 2.37 -6.30 19.73
CA MET A 23 2.52 -5.00 19.08
C MET A 23 1.98 -5.04 17.65
N GLU A 24 2.25 -6.12 16.91
CA GLU A 24 1.67 -6.35 15.59
C GLU A 24 0.13 -6.37 15.65
N ALA A 25 -0.43 -7.08 16.64
CA ALA A 25 -1.87 -7.21 16.79
C ALA A 25 -2.60 -5.90 17.16
N ILE A 26 -1.97 -5.02 17.95
CA ILE A 26 -2.58 -3.75 18.37
C ILE A 26 -2.41 -2.66 17.29
N ASN A 27 -1.33 -2.71 16.50
CA ASN A 27 -1.07 -1.72 15.45
C ASN A 27 -1.86 -1.96 14.16
N ALA A 28 -2.21 -3.21 13.84
CA ALA A 28 -2.90 -3.52 12.60
C ALA A 28 -4.31 -2.91 12.53
N SER A 29 -4.54 -2.06 11.53
CA SER A 29 -5.83 -1.43 11.23
C SER A 29 -6.62 -2.13 10.13
N ILE A 30 -6.01 -3.09 9.41
CA ILE A 30 -6.63 -3.79 8.27
C ILE A 30 -7.97 -4.46 8.58
N GLY A 31 -8.20 -4.84 9.84
CA GLY A 31 -9.47 -5.40 10.28
C GLY A 31 -10.67 -4.48 10.04
N PHE A 32 -10.46 -3.17 9.99
CA PHE A 32 -11.50 -2.17 9.79
C PHE A 32 -11.24 -1.20 8.62
N ASP A 33 -9.99 -0.80 8.38
CA ASP A 33 -9.67 0.20 7.35
C ASP A 33 -9.72 -0.35 5.92
N ARG A 34 -9.80 -1.68 5.74
CA ARG A 34 -10.02 -2.32 4.43
C ARG A 34 -11.23 -1.77 3.69
N LYS A 35 -12.17 -1.13 4.39
CA LYS A 35 -13.33 -0.43 3.82
C LYS A 35 -12.95 0.77 2.95
N LEU A 36 -11.74 1.32 3.11
CA LEU A 36 -11.21 2.46 2.38
C LEU A 36 -10.50 2.07 1.08
N TYR A 37 -10.52 0.79 0.67
CA TYR A 37 -9.76 0.30 -0.49
C TYR A 37 -10.03 1.11 -1.78
N ALA A 38 -11.29 1.47 -2.03
CA ALA A 38 -11.67 2.17 -3.25
C ALA A 38 -11.11 3.61 -3.25
N GLN A 39 -11.11 4.26 -2.08
CA GLN A 39 -10.56 5.60 -1.89
C GLN A 39 -9.04 5.59 -1.99
N ASP A 40 -8.36 4.66 -1.33
CA ASP A 40 -6.89 4.51 -1.41
C ASP A 40 -6.42 4.27 -2.85
N ILE A 41 -7.11 3.39 -3.58
CA ILE A 41 -6.81 3.10 -4.97
C ILE A 41 -7.04 4.32 -5.85
N SER A 42 -8.20 4.98 -5.72
CA SER A 42 -8.52 6.17 -6.52
C SER A 42 -7.54 7.31 -6.26
N GLY A 43 -7.21 7.57 -4.99
CA GLY A 43 -6.23 8.58 -4.59
C GLY A 43 -4.84 8.24 -5.09
N SER A 44 -4.47 6.95 -5.10
CA SER A 44 -3.19 6.48 -5.63
C SER A 44 -3.06 6.60 -7.15
N ILE A 45 -4.15 6.39 -7.90
CA ILE A 45 -4.15 6.66 -9.35
C ILE A 45 -3.90 8.15 -9.60
N ALA A 46 -4.67 9.03 -8.95
CA ALA A 46 -4.51 10.48 -9.10
C ALA A 46 -3.10 10.97 -8.67
N HIS A 47 -2.55 10.41 -7.60
CA HIS A 47 -1.17 10.72 -7.18
C HIS A 47 -0.15 10.29 -8.25
N SER A 48 -0.31 9.09 -8.83
CA SER A 48 0.58 8.60 -9.89
C SER A 48 0.52 9.46 -11.16
N GLU A 49 -0.66 9.99 -11.51
CA GLU A 49 -0.85 10.92 -12.62
C GLU A 49 -0.06 12.21 -12.36
N MET A 50 -0.22 12.81 -11.18
CA MET A 50 0.55 14.00 -10.79
C MET A 50 2.06 13.76 -10.81
N LEU A 51 2.55 12.61 -10.34
CA LEU A 51 3.97 12.27 -10.40
C LEU A 51 4.49 12.20 -11.84
N ALA A 52 3.68 11.73 -12.79
CA ALA A 52 4.04 11.68 -14.20
C ALA A 52 4.03 13.07 -14.85
N GLU A 53 3.00 13.86 -14.58
CA GLU A 53 2.88 15.25 -15.08
C GLU A 53 4.03 16.14 -14.60
N THR A 54 4.51 15.92 -13.38
CA THR A 54 5.66 16.63 -12.81
C THR A 54 7.02 16.03 -13.21
N GLY A 55 7.03 14.94 -13.97
CA GLY A 55 8.25 14.29 -14.46
C GLY A 55 9.04 13.51 -13.41
N ILE A 56 8.44 13.21 -12.25
CA ILE A 56 9.06 12.40 -11.19
C ILE A 56 9.08 10.92 -11.57
N ILE A 57 8.04 10.46 -12.28
CA ILE A 57 7.99 9.12 -12.88
C ILE A 57 7.72 9.21 -14.39
N SER A 58 8.05 8.15 -15.12
CA SER A 58 7.74 8.08 -16.56
C SER A 58 6.24 7.82 -16.78
N ALA A 59 5.71 8.28 -17.92
CA ALA A 59 4.33 7.95 -18.33
C ALA A 59 4.11 6.42 -18.39
N ALA A 60 5.12 5.66 -18.85
CA ALA A 60 5.05 4.20 -18.89
C ALA A 60 4.98 3.57 -17.48
N ASP A 61 5.61 4.16 -16.47
CA ASP A 61 5.48 3.69 -15.09
C ASP A 61 4.11 4.05 -14.51
N GLN A 62 3.59 5.25 -14.83
CA GLN A 62 2.25 5.66 -14.44
C GLN A 62 1.18 4.74 -15.02
N GLU A 63 1.26 4.40 -16.31
CA GLU A 63 0.33 3.47 -16.95
C GLU A 63 0.34 2.09 -16.27
N LYS A 64 1.53 1.57 -15.93
CA LYS A 64 1.66 0.31 -15.18
C LYS A 64 1.03 0.41 -13.80
N ILE A 65 1.29 1.49 -13.07
CA ILE A 65 0.72 1.74 -11.74
C ILE A 65 -0.81 1.79 -11.83
N ALA A 66 -1.37 2.61 -12.72
CA ALA A 66 -2.81 2.75 -12.90
C ALA A 66 -3.46 1.42 -13.30
N HIS A 67 -2.84 0.65 -14.20
CA HIS A 67 -3.34 -0.67 -14.58
C HIS A 67 -3.31 -1.68 -13.41
N GLY A 68 -2.21 -1.71 -12.65
CA GLY A 68 -2.06 -2.57 -11.48
C GLY A 68 -3.09 -2.23 -10.40
N LEU A 69 -3.27 -0.95 -10.08
CA LEU A 69 -4.26 -0.47 -9.11
C LEU A 69 -5.70 -0.82 -9.53
N ASN A 70 -6.05 -0.66 -10.81
CA ASN A 70 -7.36 -1.08 -11.32
C ASN A 70 -7.56 -2.61 -11.29
N THR A 71 -6.48 -3.38 -11.42
CA THR A 71 -6.53 -4.84 -11.27
C THR A 71 -6.82 -5.22 -9.83
N ILE A 72 -6.12 -4.58 -8.88
CA ILE A 72 -6.34 -4.77 -7.44
C ILE A 72 -7.77 -4.42 -7.03
N LEU A 73 -8.30 -3.30 -7.55
CA LEU A 73 -9.69 -2.89 -7.30
C LEU A 73 -10.66 -4.02 -7.66
N LYS A 74 -10.51 -4.60 -8.85
CA LYS A 74 -11.33 -5.72 -9.32
C LYS A 74 -11.16 -6.98 -8.48
N GLU A 75 -9.94 -7.28 -8.03
CA GLU A 75 -9.69 -8.42 -7.15
C GLU A 75 -10.41 -8.26 -5.79
N ILE A 76 -10.42 -7.05 -5.24
CA ILE A 76 -11.12 -6.75 -3.98
C ILE A 76 -12.63 -6.84 -4.17
N GLU A 77 -13.17 -6.23 -5.23
CA GLU A 77 -14.60 -6.26 -5.56
C GLU A 77 -15.12 -7.67 -5.87
N ALA A 78 -14.29 -8.51 -6.51
CA ALA A 78 -14.60 -9.90 -6.78
C ALA A 78 -14.45 -10.82 -5.55
N GLY A 79 -13.91 -10.30 -4.44
CA GLY A 79 -13.64 -11.08 -3.22
C GLY A 79 -12.48 -12.08 -3.37
N THR A 80 -11.63 -11.92 -4.38
CA THR A 80 -10.46 -12.78 -4.62
C THR A 80 -9.17 -12.23 -4.03
N PHE A 81 -9.18 -10.98 -3.57
CA PHE A 81 -8.04 -10.37 -2.88
C PHE A 81 -7.92 -10.90 -1.44
N GLU A 82 -6.76 -11.44 -1.09
CA GLU A 82 -6.46 -11.92 0.27
C GLU A 82 -5.76 -10.83 1.09
N PHE A 83 -6.49 -10.24 2.05
CA PHE A 83 -5.92 -9.31 3.01
C PHE A 83 -5.02 -10.02 4.02
N SER A 84 -3.88 -9.41 4.33
CA SER A 84 -2.92 -9.93 5.30
C SER A 84 -2.79 -8.98 6.48
N THR A 85 -2.99 -9.48 7.70
CA THR A 85 -2.74 -8.71 8.93
C THR A 85 -1.26 -8.44 9.19
N ARG A 86 -0.36 -9.08 8.43
CA ARG A 86 1.07 -8.74 8.44
C ARG A 86 1.37 -7.46 7.67
N LEU A 87 0.44 -7.04 6.81
CA LEU A 87 0.43 -5.75 6.14
C LEU A 87 -0.56 -4.88 6.92
N GLU A 88 -0.01 -4.04 7.80
CA GLU A 88 -0.71 -3.45 8.94
C GLU A 88 -2.03 -2.76 8.58
N ASP A 89 -2.06 -2.07 7.45
CA ASP A 89 -3.16 -1.24 6.96
C ASP A 89 -3.56 -1.58 5.51
N ILE A 90 -4.66 -0.97 5.04
CA ILE A 90 -5.13 -1.13 3.64
C ILE A 90 -4.06 -0.70 2.63
N HIS A 91 -3.33 0.36 2.92
CA HIS A 91 -2.34 0.94 2.02
C HIS A 91 -1.18 -0.02 1.76
N MET A 92 -0.69 -0.71 2.80
CA MET A 92 0.35 -1.73 2.70
C MET A 92 -0.14 -2.96 1.93
N ASN A 93 -1.41 -3.35 2.09
CA ASN A 93 -1.99 -4.44 1.31
C ASN A 93 -2.02 -4.10 -0.18
N VAL A 94 -2.46 -2.89 -0.55
CA VAL A 94 -2.49 -2.43 -1.93
C VAL A 94 -1.07 -2.28 -2.50
N GLU A 95 -0.13 -1.69 -1.76
CA GLU A 95 1.26 -1.48 -2.21
C GLU A 95 2.01 -2.81 -2.41
N ALA A 96 1.85 -3.77 -1.49
CA ALA A 96 2.48 -5.08 -1.63
C ALA A 96 1.93 -5.82 -2.86
N ARG A 97 0.60 -5.83 -3.05
CA ARG A 97 -0.01 -6.45 -4.22
C ARG A 97 0.40 -5.74 -5.52
N LEU A 98 0.53 -4.41 -5.50
CA LEU A 98 0.99 -3.65 -6.65
C LEU A 98 2.43 -4.04 -7.02
N ALA A 99 3.31 -4.18 -6.02
CA ALA A 99 4.67 -4.64 -6.24
C ALA A 99 4.73 -6.06 -6.85
N ASP A 100 3.86 -6.97 -6.43
CA ASP A 100 3.76 -8.30 -7.03
C ASP A 100 3.33 -8.25 -8.51
N LEU A 101 2.44 -7.31 -8.86
CA LEU A 101 1.91 -7.18 -10.22
C LEU A 101 2.87 -6.48 -11.20
N ILE A 102 3.55 -5.42 -10.76
CA ILE A 102 4.31 -4.54 -11.67
C ILE A 102 5.80 -4.41 -11.32
N GLY A 103 6.24 -5.10 -10.27
CA GLY A 103 7.63 -5.12 -9.84
C GLY A 103 8.11 -3.76 -9.31
N PRO A 104 9.38 -3.39 -9.55
CA PRO A 104 10.02 -2.22 -8.94
C PRO A 104 9.32 -0.87 -9.21
N ALA A 105 8.52 -0.77 -10.26
CA ALA A 105 7.78 0.45 -10.56
C ALA A 105 6.79 0.84 -9.44
N ALA A 106 6.25 -0.14 -8.71
CA ALA A 106 5.33 0.09 -7.60
C ALA A 106 5.94 0.97 -6.49
N GLY A 107 7.22 0.78 -6.19
CA GLY A 107 7.91 1.55 -5.14
C GLY A 107 8.00 3.05 -5.43
N ARG A 108 7.81 3.47 -6.68
CA ARG A 108 7.82 4.90 -7.06
C ARG A 108 6.54 5.63 -6.65
N LEU A 109 5.42 4.92 -6.50
CA LEU A 109 4.11 5.48 -6.17
C LEU A 109 4.12 6.28 -4.85
N HIS A 110 4.93 5.87 -3.87
CA HIS A 110 4.97 6.54 -2.57
C HIS A 110 5.91 7.78 -2.56
N THR A 111 6.52 8.13 -3.68
CA THR A 111 7.37 9.33 -3.78
C THR A 111 6.54 10.58 -3.48
N ALA A 112 7.09 11.47 -2.65
CA ALA A 112 6.46 12.73 -2.23
C ALA A 112 5.09 12.57 -1.53
N ARG A 113 4.80 11.40 -0.95
CA ARG A 113 3.56 11.11 -0.21
C ARG A 113 3.89 10.58 1.18
N SER A 114 3.08 10.93 2.18
CA SER A 114 3.11 10.32 3.52
C SER A 114 1.82 9.54 3.74
N ARG A 115 1.86 8.58 4.67
CA ARG A 115 0.63 7.90 5.09
C ARG A 115 -0.34 8.88 5.77
N ASN A 116 0.16 9.97 6.35
CA ASN A 116 -0.64 11.00 7.02
C ASN A 116 -1.57 11.75 6.06
N ASP A 117 -1.07 12.20 4.91
CA ASP A 117 -1.89 12.89 3.91
C ASP A 117 -2.77 11.90 3.14
N GLN A 118 -2.24 10.71 2.82
CA GLN A 118 -2.99 9.66 2.14
C GLN A 118 -4.25 9.26 2.92
N VAL A 119 -4.12 8.87 4.20
CA VAL A 119 -5.28 8.48 5.00
C VAL A 119 -6.28 9.63 5.22
N ALA A 120 -5.78 10.88 5.29
CA ALA A 120 -6.64 12.05 5.40
C ALA A 120 -7.47 12.29 4.13
N VAL A 121 -6.90 12.04 2.96
CA VAL A 121 -7.62 12.06 1.68
C VAL A 121 -8.61 10.91 1.61
N ASP A 122 -8.19 9.69 1.92
CA ASP A 122 -9.03 8.49 1.83
C ASP A 122 -10.29 8.63 2.69
N LEU A 123 -10.12 9.10 3.93
CA LEU A 123 -11.22 9.32 4.84
C LEU A 123 -12.17 10.42 4.34
N ARG A 124 -11.65 11.50 3.76
CA ARG A 124 -12.49 12.59 3.20
C ARG A 124 -13.27 12.15 1.96
N LEU A 125 -12.72 11.24 1.16
CA LEU A 125 -13.42 10.67 0.00
C LEU A 125 -14.49 9.64 0.41
N TRP A 126 -14.41 9.09 1.61
CA TRP A 126 -15.33 8.07 2.12
C TRP A 126 -16.58 8.65 2.82
N VAL A 127 -16.47 9.84 3.42
CA VAL A 127 -17.51 10.53 4.22
C VAL A 127 -18.39 11.46 3.36
#